data_AF-A0A347U7P7-F1
#
_entry.id   AF-A0A347U7P7-F1
#
_cell.length_a   1.000
_cell.length_b   1.000
_cell.length_c   1.000
_cell.angle_alpha   90.00
_cell.angle_beta   90.00
_cell.angle_gamma   90.00
#
_symmetry.space_group_name_H-M   'P 1'
#
loop_
_entity.id
_entity.type
_entity.pdbx_description
1 polymer ?
#
loop_
_entity_poly.entity_id
_entity_poly.type
_entity_poly.pdbx_seq_one_letter_code
_entity_poly.pdbx_strand_id
1 'polypeptide(L)'
;MKKQEKQLKTKVLKDKRIEIRVSEEFFQNLNSKIQDSGLKKAEYFRYILSQGKVVVKKDYNSLATQVRKCGVNINEIAYVLNVANLKNALNNYDYQALLVELKLIQNQLNRLGA
;
A
#
# COMPACT_ATOMS: atom_id res chain seq x y z
N MET A 1 -1.06 22.21 30.61
CA MET A 1 -0.57 20.81 30.57
C MET A 1 -1.74 19.87 30.89
N LYS A 2 -2.28 19.15 29.89
CA LYS A 2 -3.27 18.09 30.14
C LYS A 2 -2.54 16.75 30.01
N LYS A 3 -2.37 16.03 31.13
CA LYS A 3 -1.84 14.67 31.15
C LYS A 3 -2.84 13.77 30.40
N GLN A 4 -2.41 13.20 29.28
CA GLN A 4 -3.15 12.15 28.61
C GLN A 4 -3.09 10.89 29.48
N GLU A 5 -4.25 10.44 29.95
CA GLU A 5 -4.40 9.17 30.64
C GLU A 5 -4.05 8.04 29.66
N LYS A 6 -2.95 7.35 29.98
CA LYS A 6 -2.46 6.21 29.21
C LYS A 6 -3.43 5.06 29.46
N GLN A 7 -4.32 4.79 28.50
CA GLN A 7 -5.23 3.64 28.55
C GLN A 7 -4.41 2.37 28.82
N LEU A 8 -4.63 1.77 29.98
CA LEU A 8 -4.08 0.47 30.37
C LEU A 8 -4.61 -0.57 29.38
N LYS A 9 -3.75 -1.03 28.47
CA LYS A 9 -4.04 -2.17 27.59
C LYS A 9 -4.19 -3.40 28.47
N THR A 10 -5.42 -3.78 28.81
CA THR A 10 -5.71 -5.06 29.47
C THR A 10 -5.18 -6.18 28.58
N LYS A 11 -4.10 -6.83 29.03
CA LYS A 11 -3.43 -7.89 28.28
C LYS A 11 -4.37 -9.10 28.27
N VAL A 12 -5.09 -9.30 27.16
CA VAL A 12 -5.99 -10.45 27.01
C VAL A 12 -5.19 -11.74 27.23
N LEU A 13 -5.51 -12.46 28.30
CA LEU A 13 -4.93 -13.77 28.56
C LEU A 13 -5.40 -14.73 27.47
N LYS A 14 -4.46 -15.36 26.78
CA LYS A 14 -4.72 -16.41 25.78
C LYS A 14 -4.31 -17.75 26.41
N ASP A 15 -5.15 -18.27 27.29
CA ASP A 15 -4.91 -19.49 28.08
C ASP A 15 -5.42 -20.77 27.38
N LYS A 16 -6.33 -20.65 26.41
CA LYS A 16 -6.90 -21.80 25.68
C LYS A 16 -6.02 -22.22 24.51
N ARG A 17 -5.81 -23.53 24.35
CA ARG A 17 -5.05 -24.15 23.26
C ARG A 17 -5.96 -25.02 22.39
N ILE A 18 -5.75 -24.97 21.07
CA ILE A 18 -6.37 -25.86 20.09
C ILE A 18 -5.24 -26.71 19.49
N GLU A 19 -5.36 -28.03 19.57
CA GLU A 19 -4.44 -28.98 18.97
C GLU A 19 -5.18 -29.85 17.96
N ILE A 20 -4.60 -30.00 16.77
CA ILE A 20 -5.18 -30.80 15.68
C ILE A 20 -4.05 -31.65 15.10
N ARG A 21 -4.27 -32.97 15.06
CA ARG A 21 -3.37 -33.90 14.37
C ARG A 21 -3.67 -33.86 12.88
N VAL A 22 -2.63 -33.78 12.06
CA VAL A 22 -2.73 -33.67 10.60
C VAL A 22 -1.68 -34.57 9.94
N SER A 23 -1.88 -34.89 8.67
CA SER A 23 -0.85 -35.54 7.86
C SER A 23 0.29 -34.58 7.54
N GLU A 24 1.45 -35.14 7.20
CA GLU A 24 2.62 -34.37 6.78
C GLU A 24 2.34 -33.52 5.53
N GLU A 25 1.64 -34.09 4.54
CA GLU A 25 1.24 -33.39 3.32
C GLU A 25 0.39 -32.15 3.62
N PHE A 26 -0.61 -32.29 4.50
CA PHE A 26 -1.45 -31.18 4.91
C PHE A 26 -0.64 -30.10 5.63
N PHE A 27 0.31 -30.52 6.49
CA PHE A 27 1.17 -29.60 7.22
C PHE A 27 2.06 -28.77 6.30
N GLN A 28 2.63 -29.38 5.26
CA GLN A 28 3.44 -28.68 4.26
C GLN A 28 2.61 -27.68 3.46
N ASN A 29 1.45 -28.11 2.93
CA ASN A 29 0.53 -27.23 2.20
C ASN A 29 0.12 -26.01 3.03
N LEU A 30 -0.17 -26.24 4.31
CA LEU A 30 -0.54 -25.19 5.26
C LEU A 30 0.59 -24.19 5.51
N ASN A 31 1.84 -24.66 5.66
CA ASN A 31 2.98 -23.78 5.86
C ASN A 31 3.23 -22.89 4.64
N SER A 32 3.08 -23.40 3.42
CA SER A 32 3.19 -22.58 2.20
C SER A 32 2.13 -21.47 2.19
N LYS A 33 0.87 -21.79 2.49
CA LYS A 33 -0.20 -20.78 2.55
C LYS A 33 0.01 -19.72 3.65
N ILE A 34 0.59 -20.12 4.78
CA ILE A 34 0.97 -19.18 5.84
C ILE A 34 2.05 -18.22 5.32
N GLN A 35 3.08 -18.74 4.65
CA GLN A 35 4.14 -17.91 4.06
C GLN A 35 3.59 -16.93 3.03
N ASP A 36 2.74 -17.41 2.10
CA ASP A 36 2.12 -16.59 1.05
C ASP A 36 1.25 -15.47 1.63
N SER A 37 0.61 -15.72 2.79
CA SER A 37 -0.23 -14.72 3.45
C SER A 37 0.53 -13.58 4.13
N GLY A 38 1.83 -13.76 4.39
CA GLY A 38 2.66 -12.85 5.19
C GLY A 38 2.29 -12.77 6.67
N LEU A 39 1.38 -13.62 7.17
CA LEU A 39 0.93 -13.63 8.55
C LEU A 39 1.74 -14.61 9.41
N LYS A 40 1.83 -14.33 10.72
CA LYS A 40 2.35 -15.33 11.67
C LYS A 40 1.37 -16.49 11.79
N LYS A 41 1.85 -17.72 11.96
CA LYS A 41 1.05 -18.95 12.09
C LYS A 41 -0.17 -18.80 13.01
N ALA A 42 0.02 -18.26 14.22
CA ALA A 42 -1.07 -18.07 15.18
C ALA A 42 -2.10 -17.00 14.75
N GLU A 43 -1.70 -16.00 13.96
CA GLU A 43 -2.62 -15.00 13.40
C GLU A 43 -3.39 -15.57 12.22
N TYR A 44 -2.69 -16.28 11.33
CA TYR A 44 -3.29 -17.00 10.21
C TYR A 44 -4.41 -17.95 10.67
N PHE A 45 -4.13 -18.79 11.67
CA PHE A 45 -5.15 -19.70 12.22
C PHE A 45 -6.33 -18.96 12.86
N ARG A 46 -6.08 -17.93 13.67
CA ARG A 46 -7.15 -17.13 14.26
C ARG A 46 -8.00 -16.47 13.18
N TYR A 47 -7.38 -16.01 12.09
CA TYR A 47 -8.08 -15.38 10.99
C TYR A 47 -8.94 -16.37 10.21
N ILE A 48 -8.39 -17.53 9.82
CA ILE A 48 -9.15 -18.60 9.16
C ILE A 48 -10.33 -19.06 10.01
N LEU A 49 -10.07 -19.39 11.28
CA LEU A 49 -11.08 -19.96 12.17
C LEU A 49 -12.18 -18.97 12.54
N SER A 50 -11.91 -17.65 12.50
CA SER A 50 -12.91 -16.63 12.84
C SER A 50 -13.63 -16.03 11.62
N GLN A 51 -13.00 -15.98 10.44
CA GLN A 51 -13.53 -15.28 9.27
C GLN A 51 -13.86 -16.21 8.08
N GLY A 52 -13.41 -17.46 8.08
CA GLY A 52 -13.67 -18.44 7.01
C GLY A 52 -12.94 -18.18 5.68
N LYS A 53 -12.26 -17.03 5.51
CA LYS A 53 -11.39 -16.69 4.36
C LYS A 53 -10.13 -15.99 4.84
N VAL A 54 -8.98 -16.31 4.26
CA VAL A 54 -7.73 -15.54 4.46
C VAL A 54 -7.72 -14.37 3.49
N VAL A 55 -7.74 -13.14 4.02
CA VAL A 55 -7.44 -11.95 3.23
C VAL A 55 -5.93 -11.79 3.26
N VAL A 56 -5.28 -12.03 2.13
CA VAL A 56 -3.85 -11.77 1.97
C VAL A 56 -3.62 -10.28 2.23
N LYS A 57 -2.93 -9.95 3.32
CA LYS A 57 -2.62 -8.57 3.67
C LYS A 57 -1.44 -8.11 2.81
N LYS A 58 -1.72 -7.77 1.55
CA LYS A 58 -0.72 -7.17 0.65
C LYS A 58 -0.29 -5.83 1.26
N ASP A 59 0.99 -5.70 1.57
CA ASP A 59 1.55 -4.46 2.08
C ASP A 59 1.72 -3.46 0.94
N TYR A 60 0.70 -2.63 0.72
CA TYR A 60 0.72 -1.57 -0.28
C TYR A 60 1.42 -0.29 0.21
N ASN A 61 1.97 -0.25 1.43
CA ASN A 61 2.59 0.98 1.95
C ASN A 61 3.82 1.38 1.15
N SER A 62 4.62 0.40 0.71
CA SER A 62 5.78 0.63 -0.16
C SER A 62 5.34 1.20 -1.51
N LEU A 63 4.32 0.60 -2.12
CA LEU A 63 3.75 1.07 -3.39
C LEU A 63 3.17 2.49 -3.25
N ALA A 64 2.40 2.76 -2.21
CA ALA A 64 1.84 4.08 -1.94
C ALA A 64 2.93 5.14 -1.75
N THR A 65 4.04 4.77 -1.08
CA THR A 65 5.20 5.66 -0.93
C THR A 65 5.85 5.99 -2.27
N GLN A 66 6.00 5.00 -3.15
CA GLN A 66 6.58 5.22 -4.49
C GLN A 66 5.66 6.07 -5.36
N VAL A 67 4.35 5.79 -5.35
CA VAL A 67 3.35 6.59 -6.06
C VAL A 67 3.39 8.05 -5.59
N ARG A 68 3.52 8.29 -4.28
CA ARG A 68 3.66 9.64 -3.73
C ARG A 68 4.91 10.36 -4.25
N LYS A 69 6.06 9.69 -4.31
CA LYS A 69 7.30 10.27 -4.86
C LYS A 69 7.13 10.66 -6.32
N CYS A 70 6.55 9.78 -7.14
CA CYS A 70 6.26 10.08 -8.54
C CYS A 70 5.34 11.30 -8.68
N GLY A 71 4.29 11.39 -7.86
CA GLY A 71 3.35 12.52 -7.85
C GLY A 71 4.03 13.86 -7.53
N VAL A 72 4.96 13.89 -6.58
CA VAL A 72 5.75 15.10 -6.26
C VAL A 72 6.60 15.52 -7.45
N ASN A 73 7.34 14.60 -8.06
CA ASN A 73 8.19 14.91 -9.23
C ASN A 73 7.37 15.43 -10.41
N ILE A 74 6.21 14.84 -10.70
CA ILE A 74 5.30 15.31 -11.77
C ILE A 74 4.83 16.75 -11.49
N ASN A 75 4.48 17.05 -10.24
CA ASN A 75 4.06 18.39 -9.85
C ASN A 75 5.18 19.43 -9.99
N GLU A 76 6.41 19.05 -9.64
CA GLU A 76 7.58 19.91 -9.84
C GLU A 76 7.85 20.17 -11.33
N ILE A 77 7.76 19.13 -12.19
CA ILE A 77 7.90 19.28 -13.64
C ILE A 77 6.82 20.24 -14.19
N ALA A 78 5.56 20.07 -13.78
CA ALA A 78 4.47 20.94 -14.21
C ALA A 78 4.69 22.39 -13.78
N TYR A 79 5.18 22.60 -12.56
CA TYR A 79 5.52 23.93 -12.05
C TYR A 79 6.65 24.58 -12.86
N VAL A 80 7.75 23.85 -13.09
CA VAL A 80 8.91 24.34 -13.85
C VAL A 80 8.52 24.65 -15.29
N LEU A 81 7.73 23.79 -15.94
CA LEU A 81 7.24 24.01 -17.30
C LEU A 81 6.40 25.29 -17.39
N ASN A 82 5.52 25.52 -16.42
CA ASN A 82 4.71 26.74 -16.36
C ASN A 82 5.58 28.00 -16.20
N VAL A 83 6.55 27.96 -15.28
CA VAL A 83 7.50 29.07 -15.08
C VAL A 83 8.32 29.33 -16.36
N ALA A 84 8.79 28.27 -17.03
CA ALA A 84 9.55 28.40 -18.26
C ALA A 84 8.73 29.03 -19.39
N ASN A 85 7.44 28.66 -19.51
CA ASN A 85 6.52 29.29 -20.45
C ASN A 85 6.31 30.77 -20.16
N LEU A 86 6.06 31.14 -18.89
CA LEU A 86 5.91 32.55 -18.47
C LEU A 86 7.15 33.40 -18.75
N LYS A 87 8.34 32.78 -18.69
CA LYS A 87 9.63 33.44 -18.99
C LYS A 87 10.02 33.38 -20.46
N ASN A 88 9.20 32.78 -21.34
CA ASN A 88 9.54 32.48 -22.73
C ASN A 88 10.89 31.75 -22.87
N ALA A 89 11.22 30.89 -21.88
CA ALA A 89 12.49 30.18 -21.81
C ALA A 89 12.50 28.88 -22.66
N LEU A 90 11.33 28.44 -23.14
CA LEU A 90 11.18 27.37 -24.12
C LEU A 90 10.48 27.91 -25.37
N ASN A 91 10.82 27.33 -26.53
CA ASN A 91 10.02 27.57 -27.73
C ASN A 91 8.65 26.88 -27.60
N ASN A 92 7.68 27.35 -28.38
CA ASN A 92 6.30 26.85 -28.30
C ASN A 92 6.18 25.36 -28.68
N TYR A 93 7.02 24.84 -29.57
CA TYR A 93 6.98 23.43 -29.97
C TYR A 93 7.32 22.52 -28.78
N ASP A 94 8.44 22.78 -28.13
CA ASP A 94 8.91 22.00 -26.98
C ASP A 94 7.97 22.13 -25.79
N TYR A 95 7.43 23.33 -25.56
CA TYR A 95 6.41 23.55 -24.52
C TYR A 95 5.16 22.71 -24.76
N GLN A 96 4.62 22.70 -25.99
CA GLN A 96 3.43 21.94 -26.31
C GLN A 96 3.67 20.43 -26.22
N ALA A 97 4.84 19.95 -26.65
CA ALA A 97 5.20 18.54 -26.52
C ALA A 97 5.17 18.08 -25.05
N LEU A 98 5.85 18.81 -24.16
CA LEU A 98 5.89 18.50 -22.73
C LEU A 98 4.52 18.64 -22.05
N LEU A 99 3.73 19.63 -22.47
CA LEU A 99 2.37 19.82 -21.95
C LEU A 99 1.44 18.66 -22.33
N VAL A 100 1.58 18.10 -23.54
CA VAL A 100 0.82 16.92 -23.97
C VAL A 100 1.15 15.71 -23.11
N GLU A 101 2.43 15.46 -22.83
CA GLU A 101 2.86 14.35 -21.97
C GLU A 101 2.28 14.49 -20.54
N LEU A 102 2.34 15.68 -19.95
CA LEU A 102 1.75 15.94 -18.63
C LEU A 102 0.23 15.69 -18.60
N LYS A 103 -0.49 16.11 -19.66
CA LYS A 103 -1.94 15.86 -19.77
C LYS A 103 -2.26 14.37 -19.93
N LEU A 104 -1.44 13.61 -20.65
CA LEU A 104 -1.59 12.15 -20.76
C LEU A 104 -1.43 11.49 -19.40
N ILE A 105 -0.40 11.87 -18.63
CA ILE A 105 -0.18 11.37 -17.27
C ILE A 105 -1.37 11.72 -16.37
N GLN A 106 -1.87 12.97 -16.43
CA GLN A 106 -3.05 13.39 -15.67
C GLN A 106 -4.28 12.53 -16.00
N ASN A 107 -4.53 12.27 -17.29
CA ASN A 107 -5.66 11.44 -17.72
C ASN A 107 -5.53 9.99 -17.22
N GLN A 108 -4.33 9.42 -17.23
CA GLN A 108 -4.08 8.10 -16.68
C GLN A 108 -4.35 8.05 -15.17
N LEU A 109 -3.90 9.06 -14.43
CA LEU A 109 -4.15 9.17 -12.98
C LEU A 109 -5.64 9.32 -12.67
N ASN A 110 -6.37 10.14 -13.42
CA ASN A 110 -7.82 10.34 -13.23
C ASN A 110 -8.61 9.03 -13.42
N ARG A 111 -8.19 8.16 -14.36
CA ARG A 111 -8.81 6.85 -14.57
C ARG A 111 -8.58 5.85 -13.43
N LEU A 112 -7.54 6.04 -12.61
CA LEU A 112 -7.27 5.20 -11.45
C LEU A 112 -8.08 5.60 -10.21
N GLY A 113 -8.60 6.83 -10.19
CA GLY A 113 -9.40 7.36 -9.08
C GLY A 113 -10.92 7.28 -9.29
N ALA A 114 -11.38 6.85 -10.46
CA ALA A 114 -12.79 6.59 -10.80
C ALA A 114 -13.14 5.12 -10.60
#